data_AF-A0A965UM08-F1
#
_entry.id   AF-A0A965UM08-F1
#
_cell.length_a   1.000
_cell.length_b   1.000
_cell.length_c   1.000
_cell.angle_alpha   90.00
_cell.angle_beta   90.00
_cell.angle_gamma   90.00
#
_symmetry.space_group_name_H-M   'P 1'
#
loop_
_entity.id
_entity.type
_entity.pdbx_description
1 polymer ?
#
loop_
_entity_poly.entity_id
_entity_poly.type
_entity_poly.pdbx_seq_one_letter_code
_entity_poly.pdbx_strand_id
1 'polypeptide(L)' 'MARKATNKLVDEGYSKLDAWAIGVHEMYRALRRAGFDVDLALAIIVEKQAYPEWILPSPINPNIPEPDWYDDEDE' A
#
# COMPACT_ATOMS: atom_id res chain seq x y z
N MET A 1 1.94 -8.75 -9.45
CA MET A 1 3.42 -8.68 -9.55
C MET A 1 4.09 -8.20 -8.27
N ALA A 2 3.53 -7.21 -7.54
CA ALA A 2 4.15 -6.73 -6.31
C ALA A 2 4.13 -7.71 -5.13
N ARG A 3 3.06 -8.52 -4.95
CA ARG A 3 3.05 -9.65 -3.97
C ARG A 3 4.25 -10.59 -4.12
N LYS A 4 4.69 -10.86 -5.35
CA LYS A 4 5.84 -11.72 -5.63
C LYS A 4 7.16 -11.04 -5.24
N ALA A 5 7.24 -9.72 -5.38
CA ALA A 5 8.39 -8.94 -4.94
C ALA A 5 8.49 -8.86 -3.42
N THR A 6 7.37 -8.67 -2.72
CA THR A 6 7.33 -8.66 -1.24
C THR A 6 7.73 -10.01 -0.65
N ASN A 7 7.22 -11.12 -1.19
CA ASN A 7 7.60 -12.47 -0.71
C ASN A 7 9.10 -12.74 -0.94
N LYS A 8 9.65 -12.30 -2.07
CA LYS A 8 11.08 -12.42 -2.37
C LYS A 8 11.95 -11.68 -1.34
N LEU A 9 11.52 -10.51 -0.87
CA LEU A 9 12.24 -9.76 0.18
C LEU A 9 12.24 -10.53 1.51
N VAL A 10 11.12 -11.17 1.86
CA VAL A 10 11.04 -12.02 3.06
C VAL A 10 11.97 -13.23 2.94
N ASP A 11 12.02 -13.86 1.76
CA ASP A 11 12.94 -14.96 1.48
C ASP A 11 14.42 -14.53 1.54
N GLU A 12 14.71 -13.24 1.29
CA GLU A 12 16.03 -12.63 1.41
C GLU A 12 16.39 -12.18 2.85
N GLY A 13 15.50 -12.44 3.82
CA GLY A 13 15.75 -12.19 5.25
C GLY A 13 15.24 -10.84 5.77
N TYR A 14 14.55 -10.06 4.94
CA TYR A 14 13.89 -8.83 5.38
C TYR A 14 12.63 -9.14 6.20
N SER A 15 12.37 -8.34 7.23
CA SER A 15 11.11 -8.43 7.95
C SER A 15 9.95 -7.91 7.09
N LYS A 16 8.72 -8.25 7.48
CA LYS A 16 7.52 -7.69 6.83
C LYS A 16 7.47 -6.15 6.94
N LEU A 17 8.02 -5.60 8.01
CA LEU A 17 8.09 -4.15 8.21
C LEU A 17 9.11 -3.51 7.26
N ASP A 18 10.25 -4.16 7.04
CA ASP A 18 11.25 -3.68 6.07
C ASP A 18 10.70 -3.70 4.65
N ALA A 19 10.03 -4.79 4.26
CA ALA A 19 9.42 -4.90 2.94
C ALA A 19 8.32 -3.84 2.72
N TRP A 20 7.56 -3.50 3.78
CA TRP A 20 6.60 -2.39 3.75
C TRP A 20 7.30 -1.04 3.57
N ALA A 21 8.34 -0.75 4.37
CA ALA A 21 9.06 0.52 4.30
C ALA A 21 9.75 0.73 2.94
N ILE A 22 10.29 -0.34 2.35
CA ILE A 22 10.84 -0.33 0.99
C ILE A 22 9.75 0.04 -0.02
N GLY A 23 8.56 -0.57 0.06
CA GLY A 23 7.44 -0.25 -0.82
C GLY A 23 6.99 1.21 -0.73
N VAL A 24 6.88 1.75 0.49
CA VAL A 24 6.55 3.18 0.72
C VAL A 24 7.61 4.08 0.08
N HIS A 25 8.89 3.76 0.26
CA HIS A 25 9.99 4.54 -0.29
C HIS A 25 10.01 4.52 -1.82
N GLU A 26 9.80 3.36 -2.43
CA GLU A 26 9.69 3.22 -3.88
C GLU A 26 8.52 4.03 -4.44
N MET A 27 7.37 4.01 -3.76
CA MET A 27 6.19 4.79 -4.17
C MET A 27 6.46 6.30 -4.08
N TYR A 28 7.06 6.77 -3.00
CA TYR A 28 7.48 8.17 -2.87
C TYR A 28 8.41 8.59 -4.03
N ARG A 29 9.44 7.80 -4.32
CA ARG A 29 10.37 8.10 -5.42
C ARG A 29 9.70 8.05 -6.79
N ALA A 30 8.72 7.17 -6.99
CA ALA A 30 7.94 7.11 -8.22
C ALA A 30 7.08 8.37 -8.42
N LEU A 31 6.38 8.83 -7.38
CA LEU A 31 5.58 10.06 -7.40
C LEU A 31 6.47 11.29 -7.67
N ARG A 32 7.61 11.38 -6.98
CA ARG A 32 8.58 12.48 -7.21
C ARG A 32 9.13 12.48 -8.64
N ARG A 33 9.44 11.30 -9.20
CA ARG A 33 9.88 11.18 -10.60
C ARG A 33 8.77 11.54 -11.60
N ALA A 34 7.51 11.32 -11.23
CA ALA A 34 6.35 11.72 -12.03
C ALA A 34 6.01 13.22 -11.92
N GLY A 35 6.74 13.99 -11.10
CA GLY A 35 6.58 15.44 -10.98
C GLY A 35 5.62 15.91 -9.89
N PHE A 36 5.11 15.01 -9.04
CA PHE A 36 4.24 15.39 -7.92
C PHE A 36 5.02 16.16 -6.87
N ASP A 37 4.51 17.28 -6.39
CA ASP A 37 5.12 18.03 -5.28
C ASP A 37 5.30 17.19 -4.02
N VAL A 38 6.23 17.59 -3.15
CA VAL A 38 6.58 16.84 -1.94
C VAL A 38 5.36 16.64 -1.06
N ASP A 39 4.58 17.69 -0.82
CA ASP A 39 3.41 17.63 0.06
C ASP A 39 2.34 16.70 -0.50
N LEU A 40 2.10 16.75 -1.80
CA LEU A 40 1.15 15.86 -2.47
C LEU A 40 1.64 14.41 -2.48
N ALA A 41 2.94 14.18 -2.70
CA ALA A 41 3.52 12.84 -2.62
C ALA A 41 3.40 12.26 -1.21
N LEU A 42 3.65 13.07 -0.17
CA LEU A 42 3.49 12.65 1.23
C LEU A 42 2.03 12.36 1.57
N ALA A 43 1.09 13.18 1.08
CA ALA A 43 -0.35 12.94 1.25
C ALA A 43 -0.79 11.63 0.59
N ILE A 44 -0.25 11.27 -0.58
CA ILE A 44 -0.59 10.03 -1.27
C ILE A 44 0.00 8.80 -0.56
N ILE A 45 1.24 8.85 -0.06
CA ILE A 45 1.88 7.64 0.50
C ILE A 45 1.33 7.17 1.84
N VAL A 46 0.67 8.05 2.60
CA VAL A 46 0.02 7.69 3.86
C VAL A 46 -1.36 7.05 3.64
N GLU A 47 -1.91 7.17 2.44
CA GLU A 47 -3.22 6.65 2.10
C GLU A 47 -3.16 5.18 1.70
N LYS A 48 -3.79 4.31 2.50
CA LYS A 48 -3.84 2.86 2.26
C LYS A 48 -4.46 2.50 0.90
N GLN A 49 -5.42 3.30 0.46
CA GLN A 49 -6.13 3.18 -0.82
C GLN A 49 -5.33 3.68 -2.04
N ALA A 50 -4.27 4.47 -1.82
CA ALA A 50 -3.42 4.93 -2.90
C ALA A 50 -2.53 3.81 -3.47
N TYR A 51 -2.40 2.70 -2.75
CA TYR A 51 -1.74 1.52 -3.29
C TYR A 51 -2.58 0.96 -4.44
N PRO A 52 -2.04 0.86 -5.66
CA PRO A 52 -2.78 0.27 -6.75
C PRO A 52 -3.15 -1.18 -6.43
N GLU A 53 -4.35 -1.59 -6.83
CA GLU A 53 -5.04 -2.81 -6.40
C GLU A 53 -4.24 -4.10 -6.65
N TRP A 54 -3.42 -4.12 -7.69
CA TRP A 54 -2.49 -5.21 -8.01
C TRP A 54 -1.32 -5.42 -7.01
N ILE A 55 -1.14 -4.51 -6.04
CA ILE A 55 -0.18 -4.57 -4.94
C ILE A 55 -0.83 -5.11 -3.68
N LEU A 56 -2.04 -4.64 -3.40
CA LEU A 56 -2.76 -5.01 -2.19
C LEU A 56 -3.17 -6.48 -2.23
N PRO A 57 -3.28 -7.11 -1.05
CA PRO A 57 -3.82 -8.43 -1.01
C PRO A 57 -5.29 -8.41 -1.47
N SER A 58 -5.61 -9.16 -2.53
CA SER A 58 -6.99 -9.50 -2.86
C SER A 58 -7.73 -9.96 -1.60
N PRO A 59 -8.97 -9.49 -1.39
CA PRO A 59 -9.77 -9.89 -0.24
C PRO A 59 -9.85 -11.41 -0.14
N ILE A 60 -9.77 -11.93 1.09
CA ILE A 60 -9.78 -13.38 1.38
C ILE A 60 -11.08 -14.03 0.87
N ASN A 61 -12.17 -13.25 0.80
CA ASN A 61 -13.41 -13.64 0.15
C ASN A 61 -13.99 -12.44 -0.62
N PRO A 62 -14.08 -12.49 -1.96
CA PRO A 62 -14.61 -11.40 -2.77
C PRO A 62 -16.12 -11.15 -2.58
N ASN A 63 -16.84 -12.06 -1.91
CA ASN A 63 -18.26 -11.92 -1.59
C ASN A 63 -18.51 -11.39 -0.17
N ILE A 64 -17.45 -11.17 0.62
CA ILE A 64 -17.58 -10.49 1.91
C ILE A 64 -17.27 -9.02 1.62
N PRO A 65 -18.26 -8.11 1.73
CA PRO A 65 -17.99 -6.68 1.67
C PRO A 65 -16.84 -6.35 2.62
N GLU A 66 -15.92 -5.47 2.21
CA GLU A 66 -14.98 -4.93 3.20
C GLU A 66 -15.80 -4.39 4.37
N PRO A 67 -15.45 -4.71 5.63
CA PRO A 67 -16.13 -4.11 6.76
C PRO A 67 -16.07 -2.60 6.57
N ASP A 68 -17.22 -1.95 6.67
CA ASP A 68 -17.35 -0.52 6.66
C ASP A 68 -16.80 0.04 7.98
N TRP A 69 -15.47 0.11 8.09
CA TRP A 69 -14.80 0.73 9.23
C TRP A 69 -15.12 2.24 9.41
N TYR A 70 -16.00 2.78 8.57
CA TYR A 70 -16.51 4.14 8.58
C TYR A 70 -18.04 4.20 8.79
N ASP A 71 -18.72 3.06 8.92
CA ASP A 71 -20.14 2.98 9.33
C ASP A 71 -20.23 2.88 10.87
N ASP A 72 -19.53 3.81 11.54
CA ASP A 72 -20.02 4.33 12.81
C ASP A 72 -21.01 5.47 12.46
N GLU A 73 -22.05 5.17 11.67
CA GLU A 73 -23.20 6.08 11.54
C GLU A 73 -24.03 5.95 12.83
N ASP A 74 -23.99 7.00 13.67
CA ASP A 74 -25.17 7.77 14.09
C ASP A 74 -25.05 8.34 15.53
N GLU A 75 -25.23 9.67 15.62
CA GLU A 75 -25.67 10.49 16.79
C GLU A 75 -24.78 10.67 18.04
#